data_AF-A0A849ALT8-F1
#
_entry.id   AF-A0A849ALT8-F1
#
_cell.length_a   1.000
_cell.length_b   1.000
_cell.length_c   1.000
_cell.angle_alpha   90.00
_cell.angle_beta   90.00
_cell.angle_gamma   90.00
#
_symmetry.space_group_name_H-M   'P 1'
#
loop_
_entity.id
_entity.type
_entity.pdbx_description
1 polymer ?
#
loop_
_entity_poly.entity_id
_entity_poly.type
_entity_poly.pdbx_seq_one_letter_code
_entity_poly.pdbx_strand_id
1 'polypeptide(L)' 'MRSFVGAPADRRFLTLMIAHHRGGVTMTEAIQPLTHNAAVDSLAAAIETSQRAEIAQMSRLRATL' A
#
# COMPACT_ATOMS: atom_id res chain seq x y z
N MET A 1 8.43 -20.75 4.85
CA MET A 1 7.16 -20.00 4.71
C MET A 1 6.01 -20.98 4.90
N ARG A 2 5.06 -20.73 5.81
CA ARG A 2 3.89 -21.61 5.98
C ARG A 2 2.91 -21.36 4.82
N SER A 3 2.49 -22.43 4.15
CA SER A 3 1.46 -22.41 3.11
C SER A 3 0.09 -22.22 3.74
N PHE A 4 -0.70 -21.27 3.21
CA PHE A 4 -2.08 -21.03 3.59
C PHE A 4 -2.89 -20.97 2.29
N VAL A 5 -3.95 -21.78 2.17
CA VAL A 5 -4.79 -21.88 0.97
C VAL A 5 -6.22 -21.44 1.34
N GLY A 6 -6.84 -20.62 0.50
CA GLY A 6 -8.25 -20.18 0.64
C GLY A 6 -8.44 -18.86 1.41
N ALA A 7 -9.70 -18.50 1.72
CA ALA A 7 -10.10 -17.21 2.29
C ALA A 7 -9.28 -16.73 3.54
N PRO A 8 -8.82 -17.61 4.46
CA PRO A 8 -7.93 -17.19 5.55
C PRO A 8 -6.57 -16.66 5.07
N ALA A 9 -6.04 -17.24 3.98
CA ALA A 9 -4.81 -16.77 3.35
C ALA A 9 -5.02 -15.38 2.72
N ASP A 10 -6.15 -15.19 2.02
CA ASP A 10 -6.50 -13.93 1.37
C ASP A 10 -6.71 -12.80 2.39
N ARG A 11 -7.45 -13.06 3.48
CA ARG A 11 -7.66 -12.08 4.55
C ARG A 11 -6.33 -11.68 5.22
N ARG A 12 -5.40 -12.63 5.40
CA ARG A 12 -4.06 -12.35 5.94
C ARG A 12 -3.20 -11.56 4.95
N PHE A 13 -3.21 -11.94 3.68
CA PHE A 13 -2.52 -11.21 2.61
C PHE A 13 -2.99 -9.75 2.55
N LEU A 14 -4.29 -9.52 2.47
CA LEU A 14 -4.88 -8.18 2.41
C LEU A 14 -4.53 -7.36 3.66
N THR A 15 -4.52 -7.98 4.84
CA THR A 15 -4.13 -7.28 6.08
C THR A 15 -2.68 -6.83 6.06
N LEU A 16 -1.77 -7.68 5.59
CA LEU A 16 -0.35 -7.35 5.49
C LEU A 16 -0.09 -6.32 4.40
N MET A 17 -0.74 -6.43 3.24
CA MET A 17 -0.56 -5.48 2.14
C MET A 17 -1.14 -4.10 2.45
N ILE A 18 -2.28 -4.02 3.15
CA ILE A 18 -2.78 -2.72 3.65
C ILE A 18 -1.75 -2.06 4.58
N ALA A 19 -1.13 -2.82 5.48
CA ALA A 19 -0.11 -2.29 6.38
C ALA A 19 1.15 -1.86 5.62
N HIS A 20 1.61 -2.68 4.67
CA HIS A 20 2.75 -2.38 3.80
C HIS A 20 2.53 -1.08 3.02
N HIS A 21 1.37 -0.93 2.37
CA HIS A 21 1.02 0.26 1.60
C HIS A 21 0.89 1.52 2.46
N ARG A 22 0.37 1.41 3.68
CA ARG A 22 0.38 2.55 4.61
C ARG A 22 1.81 3.02 4.92
N GLY A 23 2.74 2.08 5.08
CA GLY A 23 4.16 2.40 5.23
C GLY A 23 4.72 3.12 3.98
N GLY A 24 4.37 2.63 2.78
CA GLY A 24 4.75 3.28 1.52
C GLY A 24 4.24 4.72 1.41
N VAL A 25 2.96 4.96 1.72
CA VAL A 25 2.37 6.31 1.76
C VAL A 25 3.09 7.23 2.75
N THR A 26 3.39 6.74 3.95
CA THR A 26 4.15 7.53 4.93
C THR A 26 5.55 7.88 4.43
N MET A 27 6.23 6.96 3.73
CA MET A 27 7.53 7.24 3.12
C MET A 27 7.44 8.26 1.99
N THR A 28 6.40 8.20 1.15
CA THR A 28 6.20 9.18 0.07
C THR A 28 5.88 10.58 0.61
N GLU A 29 5.06 10.67 1.65
CA GLU A 29 4.79 11.95 2.35
C GLU A 29 6.07 12.53 2.98
N ALA A 30 6.94 11.68 3.52
CA ALA A 30 8.19 12.10 4.16
C ALA A 30 9.25 12.60 3.17
N ILE A 31 9.32 12.04 1.95
CA ILE A 31 10.35 12.41 0.96
C ILE A 31 10.00 13.70 0.20
N GLN A 32 8.71 13.98 -0.05
CA GLN A 32 8.25 15.16 -0.80
C GLN A 32 8.87 16.50 -0.32
N PRO A 33 8.94 16.82 0.99
CA PRO A 33 9.56 18.06 1.44
C PRO A 33 11.10 18.03 1.47
N LEU A 34 11.72 16.87 1.26
CA LEU A 34 13.17 16.67 1.41
C LEU A 34 13.91 16.54 0.09
N THR A 35 13.22 16.16 -0.99
CA THR A 35 13.83 15.97 -2.30
C THR A 35 13.85 17.27 -3.11
N HIS A 36 14.88 17.40 -3.95
CA HIS A 36 14.94 18.42 -5.01
C HIS A 36 14.98 17.78 -6.41
N ASN A 37 14.80 16.46 -6.48
CA ASN A 37 14.80 15.71 -7.73
C ASN A 37 13.37 15.51 -8.22
N ALA A 38 13.02 16.18 -9.32
CA ALA A 38 11.69 16.13 -9.92
C ALA A 38 11.22 14.71 -10.30
N ALA A 39 12.14 13.79 -10.63
CA ALA A 39 11.80 12.40 -10.91
C ALA A 39 11.37 11.67 -9.63
N VAL A 40 11.98 11.99 -8.49
CA VAL A 40 11.60 11.44 -7.18
C VAL A 40 10.24 12.00 -6.75
N ASP A 41 9.99 13.29 -6.96
CA ASP A 41 8.68 13.90 -6.66
C ASP A 41 7.55 13.25 -7.45
N SER A 42 7.74 13.11 -8.77
CA SER A 42 6.76 12.48 -9.66
C SER A 42 6.48 11.03 -9.25
N LEU A 43 7.52 10.27 -8.92
CA LEU A 43 7.37 8.90 -8.46
C LEU A 43 6.67 8.83 -7.11
N ALA A 44 7.02 9.68 -6.15
CA ALA A 44 6.39 9.71 -4.83
C ALA A 44 4.90 10.02 -4.92
N ALA A 45 4.51 11.01 -5.75
CA ALA A 45 3.11 11.36 -5.98
C ALA A 45 2.33 10.21 -6.66
N ALA A 46 2.94 9.52 -7.63
CA ALA A 46 2.32 8.38 -8.29
C ALA A 46 2.11 7.19 -7.34
N ILE A 47 3.12 6.88 -6.52
CA ILE A 47 3.04 5.82 -5.50
C ILE A 47 1.98 6.16 -4.46
N GLU A 48 1.96 7.39 -3.94
CA GLU A 48 0.96 7.81 -2.96
C GLU A 48 -0.46 7.63 -3.50
N THR A 49 -0.70 8.11 -4.72
CA THR A 49 -2.01 8.03 -5.37
C THR A 49 -2.45 6.57 -5.56
N SER A 50 -1.58 5.72 -6.12
CA SER A 50 -1.91 4.32 -6.36
C SER A 50 -2.12 3.55 -5.07
N GLN A 51 -1.22 3.70 -4.08
CA GLN A 51 -1.31 2.95 -2.84
C GLN A 51 -2.51 3.34 -1.99
N ARG A 52 -2.92 4.62 -1.97
CA ARG A 52 -4.18 5.04 -1.33
C ARG A 52 -5.40 4.37 -1.98
N ALA A 53 -5.44 4.30 -3.31
CA ALA A 53 -6.53 3.63 -4.03
C ALA A 53 -6.56 2.12 -3.74
N GLU A 54 -5.39 1.48 -3.75
CA GLU A 54 -5.24 0.04 -3.46
C GLU A 54 -5.58 -0.30 -2.00
N ILE A 55 -5.22 0.55 -1.03
CA ILE A 55 -5.66 0.39 0.37
C ILE A 55 -7.19 0.37 0.46
N ALA A 56 -7.87 1.28 -0.24
CA ALA A 56 -9.32 1.35 -0.24
C ALA A 56 -9.94 0.10 -0.88
N GLN A 57 -9.40 -0.36 -2.01
CA GLN A 57 -9.84 -1.58 -2.68
C GLN A 57 -9.62 -2.83 -1.82
N MET A 58 -8.43 -3.02 -1.28
CA MET A 58 -8.10 -4.14 -0.40
C MET A 58 -8.94 -4.14 0.87
N SER A 59 -9.25 -2.96 1.42
CA SER A 59 -10.12 -2.84 2.60
C SER A 59 -11.55 -3.31 2.30
N ARG A 60 -12.09 -2.96 1.11
CA ARG A 60 -13.38 -3.46 0.64
C ARG A 60 -13.37 -4.98 0.44
N LEU A 61 -12.37 -5.51 -0.27
CA LEU A 61 -12.22 -6.95 -0.52
C LEU A 61 -12.09 -7.75 0.79
N ARG A 62 -11.32 -7.24 1.75
CA ARG A 62 -11.13 -7.90 3.04
C ARG A 62 -12.43 -7.96 3.86
N ALA A 63 -13.33 -6.99 3.68
CA ALA A 63 -14.63 -6.97 4.35
C ALA A 63 -15.62 -7.99 3.75
N THR A 64 -15.39 -8.47 2.52
CA THR A 64 -16.27 -9.45 1.84
C THR A 64 -15.81 -10.90 1.99
N LEU A 65 -14.60 -11.14 2.51
CA LEU A 65 -14.05 -12.47 2.81
C LEU A 65 -14.42 -12.91 4.22
#